data_AF-A0A1Q5ZS63-F1
#
_entry.id   AF-A0A1Q5ZS63-F1
#
_cell.length_a   1.000
_cell.length_b   1.000
_cell.length_c   1.000
_cell.angle_alpha   90.00
_cell.angle_beta   90.00
_cell.angle_gamma   90.00
#
_symmetry.space_group_name_H-M   'P 1'
#
loop_
_entity.id
_entity.type
_entity.pdbx_description
1 polymer ?
#
loop_
_entity_poly.entity_id
_entity_poly.type
_entity_poly.pdbx_seq_one_letter_code
_entity_poly.pdbx_strand_id
1 'polypeptide(L)'
;MFEGKNSFLEFRASVEKISSAVLTEKLNTLLKEGIVSKVTSPKNASKFLYLLTEKGIELVPIMVELLTWGSSYNPDGGPKSLLDQIKQNKKKAINGLQDKLRSERHSYLENPIASF
;
A
#
# COMPACT_ATOMS: atom_id res chain seq x y z
N MET A 1 -3.57 0.37 1.49
CA MET A 1 -2.19 0.31 0.96
C MET A 1 -1.39 -0.88 1.47
N PHE A 2 -1.50 -1.33 2.73
CA PHE A 2 -1.32 -2.74 3.13
C PHE A 2 -2.23 -2.95 4.36
N GLU A 3 -3.04 -4.01 4.39
CA GLU A 3 -4.11 -4.19 5.40
C GLU A 3 -5.11 -3.03 5.52
N GLY A 4 -5.27 -2.20 4.47
CA GLY A 4 -6.15 -1.03 4.50
C GLY A 4 -5.57 0.20 5.23
N LYS A 5 -4.35 0.12 5.75
CA LYS A 5 -3.65 1.25 6.39
C LYS A 5 -3.17 2.24 5.34
N ASN A 6 -3.55 3.51 5.48
CA ASN A 6 -3.33 4.57 4.48
C ASN A 6 -2.90 5.90 5.10
N SER A 7 -2.81 6.03 6.43
CA SER A 7 -2.40 7.26 7.11
C SER A 7 -1.08 7.10 7.87
N PHE A 8 -0.41 8.22 8.14
CA PHE A 8 0.85 8.24 8.90
C PHE A 8 0.74 7.55 10.27
N LEU A 9 -0.38 7.79 10.97
CA LEU A 9 -0.63 7.18 12.28
C LEU A 9 -0.78 5.66 12.18
N GLU A 10 -1.44 5.17 11.13
CA GLU A 10 -1.60 3.73 10.90
C GLU A 10 -0.29 3.06 10.52
N PHE A 11 0.55 3.73 9.73
CA PHE A 11 1.89 3.23 9.41
C PHE A 11 2.79 3.17 10.66
N ARG A 12 2.74 4.20 11.52
CA ARG A 12 3.48 4.23 12.78
C ARG A 12 3.01 3.16 13.77
N ALA A 13 1.71 2.85 13.77
CA ALA A 13 1.13 1.80 14.61
C ALA A 13 1.36 0.37 14.07
N SER A 14 2.08 0.21 12.95
CA SER A 14 2.38 -1.09 12.38
C SER A 14 3.41 -1.87 13.20
N VAL A 15 3.38 -3.21 13.04
CA VAL A 15 4.23 -4.16 13.77
C VAL A 15 5.73 -3.93 13.51
N GLU A 16 6.06 -3.33 12.37
CA GLU A 16 7.44 -3.05 11.95
C GLU A 16 8.17 -2.00 12.82
N LYS A 17 7.46 -1.31 13.73
CA LYS A 17 8.02 -0.33 14.69
C LYS A 17 8.99 0.67 14.05
N ILE A 18 8.65 1.18 12.87
CA ILE A 18 9.48 2.17 12.15
C ILE A 18 9.45 3.51 12.90
N SER A 19 10.61 4.14 13.08
CA SER A 19 10.71 5.47 13.69
C SER A 19 10.02 6.54 12.82
N SER A 20 9.48 7.59 13.46
CA SER A 20 8.80 8.67 12.73
C SER A 20 9.69 9.34 11.67
N ALA A 21 10.98 9.48 11.94
CA ALA A 21 11.95 10.07 11.00
C ALA A 21 12.13 9.19 9.75
N VAL A 22 12.38 7.89 9.94
CA VAL A 22 12.58 6.94 8.83
C VAL A 22 11.30 6.78 8.00
N LEU A 23 10.13 6.73 8.66
CA LEU A 23 8.85 6.68 7.96
C LEU A 23 8.62 7.93 7.10
N THR A 24 8.92 9.11 7.65
CA THR A 24 8.80 10.39 6.94
C THR A 24 9.72 10.43 5.74
N GLU A 25 10.99 10.04 5.90
CA GLU A 25 11.97 9.98 4.82
C GLU A 25 11.49 9.04 3.69
N LYS A 26 11.08 7.81 4.02
CA LYS A 26 10.58 6.84 3.05
C LYS A 26 9.35 7.36 2.31
N LEU A 27 8.37 7.93 3.01
CA LEU A 27 7.17 8.49 2.38
C LEU A 27 7.51 9.66 1.47
N ASN A 28 8.41 10.55 1.88
CA ASN A 28 8.86 11.67 1.06
C ASN A 28 9.54 11.19 -0.22
N THR A 29 10.36 10.15 -0.15
CA THR A 29 10.97 9.52 -1.33
C THR A 29 9.89 8.96 -2.25
N LEU A 30 8.93 8.19 -1.73
CA LEU A 30 7.87 7.61 -2.55
C LEU A 30 6.94 8.67 -3.18
N LEU A 31 6.70 9.78 -2.49
CA LEU A 31 5.97 10.94 -3.02
C LEU A 31 6.76 11.61 -4.16
N LYS A 32 8.05 11.87 -3.93
CA LYS A 32 8.95 12.50 -4.92
C LYS A 32 9.03 11.66 -6.19
N GLU A 33 9.10 10.34 -6.05
CA GLU A 33 9.14 9.40 -7.18
C GLU A 33 7.76 9.17 -7.82
N GLY A 34 6.69 9.77 -7.31
CA GLY A 34 5.33 9.64 -7.84
C GLY A 34 4.76 8.23 -7.71
N ILE A 35 5.30 7.40 -6.81
CA ILE A 35 4.80 6.06 -6.48
C ILE A 35 3.59 6.17 -5.53
N VAL A 36 3.61 7.19 -4.68
CA VAL A 36 2.55 7.52 -3.73
C VAL A 36 2.05 8.92 -4.02
N SER A 37 0.76 9.15 -3.79
CA SER A 37 0.13 10.48 -3.75
C SER A 37 -0.42 10.75 -2.36
N LYS A 38 -0.37 12.02 -1.94
CA LYS A 38 -0.95 12.50 -0.69
C LYS A 38 -2.31 13.15 -0.97
N VAL A 39 -3.36 12.70 -0.29
CA VAL A 39 -4.72 13.24 -0.42
C VAL A 39 -5.30 13.57 0.95
N THR A 40 -6.18 14.56 1.03
CA THR A 40 -6.88 14.88 2.28
C THR A 40 -7.93 13.81 2.56
N SER A 41 -8.05 13.38 3.83
CA SER A 41 -9.02 12.36 4.22
C SER A 41 -10.44 12.91 4.10
N PRO A 42 -11.36 12.18 3.45
CA PRO A 42 -12.74 12.60 3.30
C PRO A 42 -13.58 12.42 4.57
N LYS A 43 -12.97 11.97 5.67
CA LYS A 43 -13.60 11.88 6.99
C LYS A 43 -13.05 12.93 7.97
N ASN A 44 -11.90 13.51 7.66
CA ASN A 44 -11.21 14.46 8.54
C ASN A 44 -10.21 15.30 7.73
N ALA A 45 -10.54 16.57 7.50
CA ALA A 45 -9.72 17.48 6.71
C ALA A 45 -8.30 17.72 7.27
N SER A 46 -8.07 17.46 8.56
CA SER A 46 -6.76 17.57 9.21
C SER A 46 -5.89 16.32 9.04
N LYS A 47 -6.40 15.26 8.40
CA LYS A 47 -5.66 14.00 8.17
C LYS A 47 -5.33 13.82 6.69
N PHE A 48 -4.10 13.40 6.44
CA PHE A 48 -3.66 13.00 5.11
C PHE A 48 -3.67 11.48 4.96
N LEU A 49 -4.09 11.04 3.78
CA LEU A 49 -3.96 9.68 3.30
C LEU A 49 -2.86 9.61 2.24
N TYR A 50 -2.10 8.52 2.27
CA TYR A 50 -1.07 8.17 1.32
C TYR A 50 -1.60 6.99 0.51
N LEU A 51 -1.80 7.21 -0.79
CA LEU A 51 -2.37 6.23 -1.70
C LEU A 51 -1.36 5.92 -2.79
N LEU A 52 -1.23 4.65 -3.20
CA LEU A 52 -0.46 4.30 -4.39
C LEU A 52 -1.03 5.02 -5.61
N THR A 53 -0.16 5.53 -6.47
CA THR A 53 -0.50 5.95 -7.83
C THR A 53 -0.59 4.74 -8.75
N GLU A 54 -1.02 4.93 -10.01
CA GLU A 54 -0.96 3.84 -10.99
C GLU A 54 0.47 3.29 -11.15
N LYS A 55 1.48 4.19 -11.18
CA LYS A 55 2.90 3.80 -11.18
C LYS A 55 3.24 2.90 -9.99
N GLY A 56 2.72 3.20 -8.80
CA GLY A 56 2.93 2.35 -7.63
C GLY A 56 2.18 1.02 -7.68
N ILE A 57 0.98 0.99 -8.25
CA ILE A 57 0.18 -0.24 -8.42
C ILE A 57 0.84 -1.17 -9.46
N GLU A 58 1.49 -0.61 -10.48
CA GLU A 58 2.25 -1.37 -11.47
C GLU A 58 3.50 -2.07 -10.90
N LEU A 59 3.95 -1.70 -9.69
CA LEU A 59 5.06 -2.38 -9.00
C LEU A 59 4.63 -3.68 -8.30
N VAL A 60 3.33 -3.94 -8.15
CA VAL A 60 2.80 -5.13 -7.46
C VAL A 60 3.41 -6.45 -7.97
N PRO A 61 3.58 -6.71 -9.29
CA PRO A 61 4.19 -7.94 -9.77
C PRO A 61 5.61 -8.15 -9.21
N ILE A 62 6.42 -7.10 -9.17
CA ILE A 62 7.80 -7.15 -8.65
C ILE A 62 7.79 -7.43 -7.14
N MET A 63 6.89 -6.78 -6.40
CA MET A 63 6.72 -7.02 -4.96
C MET A 63 6.30 -8.47 -4.68
N VAL A 64 5.46 -9.06 -5.53
CA VAL A 64 5.05 -10.47 -5.42
C VAL A 64 6.22 -11.42 -5.67
N GLU A 65 7.11 -11.12 -6.61
CA GLU A 65 8.32 -11.94 -6.82
C GLU A 65 9.25 -11.86 -5.61
N LEU A 66 9.48 -10.67 -5.05
CA LEU A 66 10.27 -10.49 -3.82
C LEU A 66 9.68 -11.27 -2.64
N LEU A 67 8.35 -11.21 -2.48
CA LEU A 67 7.65 -11.95 -1.43
C LEU A 67 7.75 -13.47 -1.63
N THR A 68 7.62 -13.94 -2.87
CA THR A 68 7.74 -15.36 -3.23
C THR A 68 9.13 -15.87 -2.90
N TRP A 69 10.17 -15.17 -3.36
CA TRP A 69 11.57 -15.50 -3.07
C TRP A 69 11.84 -15.46 -1.55
N GLY A 70 11.43 -14.41 -0.86
CA GLY A 70 11.61 -14.27 0.58
C GLY A 70 10.95 -15.40 1.37
N SER A 71 9.78 -15.85 0.94
CA SER A 71 9.05 -16.96 1.60
C SER A 71 9.78 -18.30 1.51
N SER A 72 10.67 -18.49 0.54
CA SER A 72 11.49 -19.71 0.43
C SER A 72 12.55 -19.80 1.53
N TYR A 73 13.01 -18.66 2.05
CA TYR A 73 14.03 -18.59 3.10
C TYR A 73 13.46 -18.22 4.47
N ASN A 74 12.28 -17.61 4.49
CA ASN A 74 11.55 -17.26 5.70
C ASN A 74 10.04 -17.56 5.51
N PRO A 75 9.58 -18.77 5.83
CA PRO A 75 8.19 -19.20 5.62
C PRO A 75 7.13 -18.33 6.33
N ASP A 76 7.51 -17.60 7.38
CA ASP A 76 6.65 -16.64 8.10
C ASP A 76 6.90 -15.17 7.69
N GLY A 77 7.66 -14.95 6.62
CA GLY A 77 8.07 -13.63 6.12
C GLY A 77 6.97 -12.81 5.43
N GLY A 78 5.71 -13.27 5.44
CA GLY A 78 4.59 -12.53 4.89
C GLY A 78 3.22 -13.15 5.18
N PRO A 79 2.13 -12.50 4.74
CA PRO A 79 0.78 -12.97 5.00
C PRO A 79 0.52 -14.33 4.35
N LYS A 80 0.25 -15.37 5.16
CA LYS A 80 0.04 -16.74 4.67
C LYS A 80 -1.06 -16.82 3.61
N SER A 81 -2.17 -16.11 3.82
CA SER A 81 -3.27 -16.03 2.87
C SER A 81 -2.85 -15.50 1.49
N LEU A 82 -1.94 -14.52 1.45
CA LEU A 82 -1.42 -13.98 0.19
C LEU A 82 -0.44 -14.96 -0.46
N LEU A 83 0.44 -15.59 0.32
CA LEU A 83 1.37 -16.60 -0.19
C LEU A 83 0.64 -17.80 -0.80
N ASP A 84 -0.45 -18.24 -0.18
CA ASP A 84 -1.28 -19.34 -0.69
C ASP A 84 -1.97 -18.96 -2.02
N GLN A 85 -2.49 -17.73 -2.12
CA GLN A 85 -3.05 -17.21 -3.36
C GLN A 85 -2.01 -17.14 -4.49
N ILE A 86 -0.79 -16.70 -4.17
CA ILE A 86 0.33 -16.64 -5.13
C ILE A 86 0.71 -18.05 -5.60
N LYS A 87 0.79 -19.03 -4.69
CA LYS A 87 1.10 -20.43 -5.01
C LYS A 87 0.03 -21.08 -5.89
N GLN A 88 -1.25 -20.81 -5.63
CA GLN A 88 -2.36 -21.35 -6.42
C GLN A 88 -2.42 -20.74 -7.82
N ASN A 89 -2.38 -19.42 -7.92
CA ASN A 89 -2.42 -18.71 -9.19
C ASN A 89 -1.84 -17.31 -9.06
N LYS A 90 -0.53 -17.19 -9.29
CA LYS A 90 0.22 -15.93 -9.23
C LYS A 90 -0.41 -14.81 -10.05
N LYS A 91 -0.81 -15.09 -11.31
CA LYS A 91 -1.39 -14.08 -12.21
C LYS A 91 -2.71 -13.54 -11.65
N LYS A 92 -3.60 -14.42 -11.17
CA LYS A 92 -4.87 -14.03 -10.54
C LYS A 92 -4.64 -13.24 -9.25
N ALA A 93 -3.66 -13.64 -8.43
CA ALA A 93 -3.31 -12.94 -7.20
C ALA A 93 -2.80 -11.51 -7.49
N ILE A 94 -1.91 -11.35 -8.46
CA ILE A 94 -1.39 -10.04 -8.90
C ILE A 94 -2.54 -9.16 -9.39
N ASN A 95 -3.35 -9.66 -10.33
CA ASN A 95 -4.46 -8.88 -10.88
C ASN A 95 -5.46 -8.47 -9.80
N GLY A 96 -5.85 -9.41 -8.92
CA GLY A 96 -6.78 -9.11 -7.82
C GLY A 96 -6.24 -8.09 -6.82
N LEU A 97 -4.93 -8.11 -6.53
CA LEU A 97 -4.29 -7.08 -5.72
C LEU A 97 -4.31 -5.71 -6.42
N GLN A 98 -3.96 -5.65 -7.70
CA GLN A 98 -3.97 -4.40 -8.45
C GLN A 98 -5.38 -3.81 -8.53
N ASP A 99 -6.38 -4.63 -8.82
CA ASP A 99 -7.79 -4.21 -8.91
C ASP A 99 -8.31 -3.70 -7.56
N LYS A 100 -7.96 -4.38 -6.46
CA LYS A 100 -8.27 -3.93 -5.10
C LYS A 100 -7.64 -2.56 -4.81
N LEU A 101 -6.36 -2.39 -5.13
CA LEU A 101 -5.64 -1.13 -4.88
C LEU A 101 -6.20 0.02 -5.72
N ARG A 102 -6.57 -0.23 -6.98
CA ARG A 102 -7.25 0.76 -7.84
C ARG A 102 -8.61 1.14 -7.29
N SER A 103 -9.40 0.15 -6.84
CA SER A 103 -10.71 0.38 -6.23
C SER A 103 -10.61 1.20 -4.94
N GLU A 104 -9.65 0.85 -4.07
CA GLU A 104 -9.35 1.64 -2.85
C GLU A 104 -8.99 3.08 -3.22
N ARG A 105 -8.05 3.27 -4.15
CA ARG A 105 -7.62 4.60 -4.62
C ARG A 105 -8.82 5.41 -5.14
N HIS A 106 -9.62 4.83 -6.01
CA HIS A 106 -10.79 5.49 -6.61
C HIS A 106 -11.81 5.90 -5.56
N SER A 107 -12.09 5.05 -4.56
CA SER A 107 -13.04 5.34 -3.48
C SER A 107 -12.68 6.59 -2.65
N TYR A 108 -11.39 6.90 -2.53
CA TYR A 108 -10.89 8.09 -1.84
C TYR A 108 -10.82 9.33 -2.73
N LEU A 109 -10.73 9.16 -4.07
CA LEU A 109 -10.65 10.27 -5.01
C LEU A 109 -12.04 10.76 -5.45
N GLU A 110 -13.06 9.91 -5.49
CA GLU A 110 -14.43 10.27 -5.87
C GLU A 110 -15.28 10.87 -4.74
N ASN A 111 -14.81 10.79 -3.49
CA ASN A 111 -15.43 11.45 -2.34
C ASN A 111 -14.55 12.58 -1.79
N PRO A 112 -14.14 13.61 -2.56
CA PRO A 112 -13.51 14.77 -1.94
C PRO A 112 -14.59 15.47 -1.10
N ILE A 113 -14.38 15.61 0.22
CA ILE A 113 -15.20 16.56 0.98
C ILE A 113 -15.09 17.90 0.23
N ALA A 114 -16.25 18.44 -0.15
CA ALA A 114 -16.40 19.76 -0.75
C ALA A 114 -15.40 20.73 -0.13
N SER A 115 -14.53 21.31 -0.96
CA SER A 115 -13.65 22.38 -0.51
C SER A 115 -14.52 23.57 -0.11
N PHE A 116 -14.48 23.92 1.17
CA PHE A 116 -14.82 25.24 1.67
C PHE A 116 -13.66 25.72 2.53
#